data_AF-A0A2T0FPA9-F1
#
_entry.id   AF-A0A2T0FPA9-F1
#
_cell.length_a   1.000
_cell.length_b   1.000
_cell.length_c   1.000
_cell.angle_alpha   90.00
_cell.angle_beta   90.00
_cell.angle_gamma   90.00
#
_symmetry.space_group_name_H-M   'P 1'
#
loop_
_entity.id
_entity.type
_entity.pdbx_description
1 polymer ?
#
loop_
_entity_poly.entity_id
_entity_poly.type
_entity_poly.pdbx_seq_one_letter_code
_entity_poly.pdbx_strand_id
1 'polypeptide(L)'
;MTPRSSARQSQSRLQFQSTKGVEAPADYLNIKAGLLSGATVDEDQQAKLLSQHLRKLNSDPRYEQLLQELVGGQMTVHQEELTTVDKLLRQFDLNSSYGPCAGISRLDRWRRAEKLGKNPPEEVLDILNSPVGNFDQYKYSFLGVYP
;
A
#
# COMPACT_ATOMS: atom_id res chain seq x y z
N MET A 1 29.04 -57.49 16.85
CA MET A 1 29.16 -56.81 15.54
C MET A 1 27.75 -56.47 15.07
N THR A 2 27.45 -55.19 14.82
CA THR A 2 26.13 -54.69 14.40
C THR A 2 25.84 -54.96 12.92
N PRO A 3 24.55 -54.97 12.52
CA PRO A 3 24.14 -54.07 11.43
C PRO A 3 22.79 -53.39 11.71
N ARG A 4 22.71 -52.06 11.71
CA ARG A 4 22.43 -51.14 10.58
C ARG A 4 21.00 -51.21 10.01
N SER A 5 20.20 -50.26 10.49
CA SER A 5 19.09 -49.53 9.85
C SER A 5 18.88 -49.70 8.33
N SER A 6 17.63 -49.87 7.92
CA SER A 6 17.05 -49.03 6.85
C SER A 6 15.52 -48.99 6.94
N ALA A 7 15.01 -47.80 7.24
CA ALA A 7 13.61 -47.43 7.06
C ALA A 7 13.36 -47.05 5.59
N ARG A 8 12.24 -47.49 5.01
CA ARG A 8 11.75 -46.92 3.74
C ARG A 8 10.21 -46.96 3.61
N GLN A 9 9.64 -45.78 3.86
CA GLN A 9 8.50 -45.14 3.18
C GLN A 9 7.23 -45.95 2.87
N SER A 10 6.21 -45.74 3.70
CA SER A 10 4.80 -45.85 3.31
C SER A 10 4.36 -44.53 2.67
N GLN A 11 4.07 -44.54 1.37
CA GLN A 11 3.42 -43.40 0.71
C GLN A 11 1.92 -43.40 1.02
N SER A 12 1.44 -42.42 1.79
CA SER A 12 0.01 -42.14 1.94
C SER A 12 -0.42 -41.12 0.88
N ARG A 13 -1.11 -41.62 -0.15
CA ARG A 13 -1.79 -40.86 -1.21
C ARG A 13 -2.92 -40.03 -0.59
N LEU A 14 -2.77 -38.70 -0.54
CA LEU A 14 -3.83 -37.80 -0.07
C LEU A 14 -5.01 -37.87 -1.04
N GLN A 15 -6.15 -38.37 -0.55
CA GLN A 15 -7.42 -38.33 -1.27
C GLN A 15 -8.05 -36.94 -1.11
N PHE A 16 -8.26 -36.24 -2.22
CA PHE A 16 -8.96 -34.96 -2.23
C PHE A 16 -10.46 -35.22 -2.23
N GLN A 17 -11.13 -34.91 -1.11
CA GLN A 17 -12.58 -35.04 -1.02
C GLN A 17 -13.24 -33.78 -1.61
N SER A 18 -14.10 -33.98 -2.60
CA SER A 18 -14.87 -32.91 -3.27
C SER A 18 -15.89 -32.32 -2.31
N THR A 19 -15.69 -31.07 -1.88
CA THR A 19 -16.69 -30.32 -1.13
C THR A 19 -17.68 -29.67 -2.11
N LYS A 20 -18.95 -30.06 -1.98
CA LYS A 20 -20.07 -29.47 -2.71
C LYS A 20 -20.35 -28.06 -2.17
N GLY A 21 -20.41 -27.08 -3.06
CA GLY A 21 -21.15 -25.83 -2.90
C GLY A 21 -20.66 -24.89 -1.79
N VAL A 22 -19.57 -24.16 -2.05
CA VAL A 22 -19.34 -22.86 -1.39
C VAL A 22 -19.79 -21.80 -2.41
N GLU A 23 -20.99 -21.25 -2.22
CA GLU A 23 -21.41 -20.07 -2.98
C GLU A 23 -20.43 -18.94 -2.65
N ALA A 24 -19.85 -18.35 -3.69
CA ALA A 24 -18.90 -17.26 -3.54
C ALA A 24 -19.58 -16.10 -2.78
N PRO A 25 -18.90 -15.50 -1.79
CA PRO A 25 -19.44 -14.34 -1.07
C PRO A 25 -19.78 -13.23 -2.07
N ALA A 26 -20.89 -12.53 -1.81
CA ALA A 26 -21.46 -11.50 -2.69
C ALA A 26 -20.45 -10.43 -3.14
N ASP A 27 -19.36 -10.27 -2.40
CA ASP A 27 -18.23 -9.38 -2.73
C ASP A 27 -17.57 -9.72 -4.08
N TYR A 28 -17.53 -10.99 -4.48
CA TYR A 28 -16.92 -11.41 -5.76
C TYR A 28 -17.74 -10.99 -6.99
N LEU A 29 -19.06 -10.81 -6.85
CA LEU A 29 -19.93 -10.36 -7.94
C LEU A 29 -19.81 -8.83 -8.13
N ASN A 30 -19.55 -8.07 -7.06
CA ASN A 30 -19.31 -6.63 -7.16
C ASN A 30 -17.98 -6.31 -7.88
N ILE A 31 -16.97 -7.15 -7.73
CA ILE A 31 -15.68 -6.99 -8.44
C ILE A 31 -15.87 -7.15 -9.95
N LYS A 32 -16.76 -8.05 -10.40
CA LYS A 32 -17.01 -8.27 -11.84
C LYS A 32 -17.90 -7.21 -12.47
N ALA A 33 -18.80 -6.59 -11.70
CA ALA A 33 -19.62 -5.47 -12.16
C ALA A 33 -18.81 -4.18 -12.34
N GLY A 34 -17.80 -3.93 -11.48
CA GLY A 34 -16.93 -2.75 -11.57
C GLY A 34 -16.00 -2.74 -12.79
N LEU A 35 -15.67 -3.91 -13.34
CA LEU A 35 -14.79 -4.02 -14.52
C LEU A 35 -15.47 -3.54 -15.83
N LEU A 36 -16.79 -3.35 -15.82
CA LEU A 36 -17.58 -2.91 -16.99
C LEU A 36 -18.18 -1.50 -16.86
N SER A 37 -17.86 -0.76 -15.79
CA SER A 37 -18.32 0.62 -15.61
C SER A 37 -17.16 1.62 -15.50
N GLY A 38 -16.07 1.36 -16.24
CA GLY A 38 -15.05 2.37 -16.50
C GLY A 38 -15.64 3.47 -17.38
N ALA A 39 -16.36 4.41 -16.77
CA ALA A 39 -16.57 5.72 -17.37
C ALA A 39 -15.19 6.27 -17.71
N THR A 40 -14.89 6.38 -19.00
CA THR A 40 -13.65 6.95 -19.51
C THR A 40 -13.63 8.43 -19.16
N VAL A 41 -13.29 8.75 -17.92
CA VAL A 41 -12.80 10.07 -17.57
C VAL A 41 -11.47 10.18 -18.29
N ASP A 42 -11.44 11.05 -19.30
CA ASP A 42 -10.27 11.36 -20.11
C ASP A 42 -9.01 11.42 -19.23
N GLU A 43 -8.01 10.57 -19.51
CA GLU A 43 -6.78 10.45 -18.71
C GLU A 43 -6.12 11.82 -18.51
N ASP A 44 -6.22 12.70 -19.51
CA ASP A 44 -5.73 14.07 -19.45
C ASP A 44 -6.46 14.91 -18.39
N GLN A 45 -7.76 14.71 -18.21
CA GLN A 45 -8.54 15.38 -17.17
C GLN A 45 -8.14 14.87 -15.78
N GLN A 46 -7.93 13.57 -15.63
CA GLN A 46 -7.46 12.98 -14.36
C GLN A 46 -6.07 13.50 -13.98
N ALA A 47 -5.14 13.56 -14.94
CA ALA A 47 -3.79 14.10 -14.73
C ALA A 47 -3.82 15.59 -14.34
N LYS A 48 -4.69 16.38 -14.98
CA LYS A 48 -4.86 17.80 -14.65
C LYS A 48 -5.44 18.01 -13.26
N LEU A 49 -6.46 17.24 -12.89
CA LEU A 49 -7.03 17.27 -11.54
C LEU A 49 -5.99 16.86 -10.51
N LEU A 50 -5.25 15.78 -10.73
CA LEU A 50 -4.17 15.36 -9.85
C LEU A 50 -3.15 16.47 -9.64
N SER A 51 -2.67 17.06 -10.74
CA SER A 51 -1.70 18.16 -10.72
C SER A 51 -2.18 19.35 -9.88
N GLN A 52 -3.46 19.70 -10.00
CA GLN A 52 -4.06 20.78 -9.21
C GLN A 52 -4.09 20.45 -7.71
N HIS A 53 -4.51 19.24 -7.35
CA HIS A 53 -4.59 18.84 -5.95
C HIS A 53 -3.20 18.69 -5.33
N LEU A 54 -2.23 18.14 -6.07
CA LEU A 54 -0.83 18.07 -5.65
C LEU A 54 -0.25 19.46 -5.44
N ARG A 55 -0.51 20.43 -6.33
CA ARG A 55 -0.06 21.82 -6.12
C ARG A 55 -0.60 22.38 -4.81
N LYS A 56 -1.87 22.13 -4.50
CA LYS A 56 -2.49 22.59 -3.24
C LYS A 56 -1.81 21.96 -2.02
N LEU A 57 -1.60 20.64 -2.03
CA LEU A 57 -0.93 19.94 -0.92
C LEU A 57 0.53 20.40 -0.77
N ASN A 58 1.30 20.44 -1.84
CA ASN A 58 2.72 20.88 -1.80
C ASN A 58 2.89 22.36 -1.42
N SER A 59 1.84 23.17 -1.50
CA SER A 59 1.87 24.58 -1.07
C SER A 59 1.59 24.75 0.43
N ASP A 60 1.13 23.70 1.13
CA ASP A 60 0.88 23.73 2.57
C ASP A 60 2.20 23.51 3.33
N PRO A 61 2.67 24.49 4.13
CA PRO A 61 3.96 24.42 4.81
C PRO A 61 4.05 23.31 5.85
N ARG A 62 2.93 22.78 6.34
CA ARG A 62 2.93 21.68 7.33
C ARG A 62 3.68 20.46 6.82
N TYR A 63 3.50 20.10 5.55
CA TYR A 63 4.14 18.91 4.98
C TYR A 63 5.66 19.09 4.85
N GLU A 64 6.11 20.30 4.50
CA GLU A 64 7.53 20.61 4.39
C GLU A 64 8.20 20.59 5.78
N GLN A 65 7.52 21.15 6.79
CA GLN A 65 7.98 21.11 8.18
C GLN A 65 8.10 19.66 8.70
N LEU A 66 7.08 18.84 8.47
CA LEU A 66 7.13 17.43 8.83
C LEU A 66 8.24 16.67 8.09
N LEU A 67 8.42 16.93 6.80
CA LEU A 67 9.49 16.29 6.02
C LEU A 67 10.87 16.63 6.60
N GLN A 68 11.08 17.90 6.98
CA GLN A 68 12.31 18.35 7.63
C GLN A 68 12.55 17.64 8.97
N GLU A 69 11.49 17.44 9.77
CA GLU A 69 11.56 16.71 11.04
C GLU A 69 11.91 15.23 10.84
N LEU A 70 11.23 14.54 9.92
CA LEU A 70 11.40 13.10 9.69
C LEU A 70 12.77 12.73 9.10
N VAL A 71 13.36 13.63 8.32
CA VAL A 71 14.58 13.38 7.56
C VAL A 71 15.81 14.02 8.22
N GLY A 72 15.62 14.92 9.20
CA GLY A 72 16.72 15.55 9.94
C GLY A 72 17.71 16.29 9.02
N GLY A 73 17.27 16.72 7.84
CA GLY A 73 18.11 17.36 6.82
C GLY A 73 18.92 16.43 5.92
N GLN A 74 18.81 15.09 6.04
CA GLN A 74 19.49 14.15 5.14
C GLN A 74 18.59 13.68 4.00
N MET A 75 18.40 14.53 2.99
CA MET A 75 17.73 14.14 1.75
C MET A 75 18.51 12.99 1.07
N THR A 76 17.84 11.88 0.73
CA THR A 76 18.51 10.79 0.01
C THR A 76 18.89 11.26 -1.39
N VAL A 77 20.00 10.75 -1.91
CA VAL A 77 20.51 11.06 -3.26
C VAL A 77 19.40 10.82 -4.31
N HIS A 78 19.20 11.77 -5.25
CA HIS A 78 18.21 11.74 -6.34
C HIS A 78 16.72 11.92 -5.97
N GLN A 79 16.36 12.98 -5.25
CA GLN A 79 14.94 13.35 -5.01
C GLN A 79 14.54 14.73 -5.57
N GLU A 80 15.31 15.29 -6.51
CA GLU A 80 15.09 16.66 -7.01
C GLU A 80 13.75 16.81 -7.76
N GLU A 81 13.31 15.76 -8.45
CA GLU A 81 12.06 15.76 -9.22
C GLU A 81 10.81 15.38 -8.40
N LEU A 82 11.01 14.92 -7.16
CA LEU A 82 9.92 14.48 -6.30
C LEU A 82 9.25 15.66 -5.60
N THR A 83 7.93 15.65 -5.55
CA THR A 83 7.16 16.62 -4.77
C THR A 83 7.29 16.34 -3.27
N THR A 84 6.99 17.34 -2.42
CA THR A 84 7.00 17.17 -0.96
C THR A 84 6.11 16.01 -0.52
N VAL A 85 4.93 15.87 -1.14
CA VAL A 85 4.02 14.73 -0.92
C VAL A 85 4.67 13.39 -1.24
N ASP A 86 5.34 13.27 -2.39
CA ASP A 86 6.03 12.02 -2.79
C ASP A 86 7.10 11.63 -1.77
N LYS A 87 7.91 12.61 -1.34
CA LYS A 87 9.00 12.42 -0.38
C LYS A 87 8.46 11.94 0.97
N LEU A 88 7.40 12.57 1.45
CA LEU A 88 6.77 12.27 2.73
C LEU A 88 6.14 10.87 2.74
N LEU A 89 5.39 10.51 1.70
CA LEU A 89 4.82 9.16 1.57
C LEU A 89 5.90 8.09 1.41
N ARG A 90 7.00 8.40 0.71
CA ARG A 90 8.15 7.50 0.61
C ARG A 90 8.85 7.31 1.96
N GLN A 91 9.00 8.38 2.74
CA GLN A 91 9.59 8.30 4.07
C GLN A 91 8.71 7.48 5.03
N PHE A 92 7.39 7.70 4.97
CA PHE A 92 6.43 6.84 5.66
C PHE A 92 6.55 5.38 5.23
N ASP A 93 6.75 5.14 3.92
CA ASP A 93 6.88 3.80 3.38
C ASP A 93 8.12 3.07 3.91
N LEU A 94 9.25 3.77 3.99
CA LEU A 94 10.54 3.25 4.44
C LEU A 94 10.63 3.06 5.96
N ASN A 95 9.76 3.71 6.73
CA ASN A 95 9.78 3.61 8.18
C ASN A 95 9.20 2.26 8.66
N SER A 96 10.09 1.33 9.00
CA SER A 96 9.74 -0.01 9.47
C SER A 96 9.03 -0.04 10.83
N SER A 97 9.07 1.04 11.62
CA SER A 97 8.39 1.11 12.92
C SER A 97 6.86 1.03 12.82
N TYR A 98 6.29 1.41 11.67
CA TYR A 98 4.87 1.32 11.34
C TYR A 98 4.46 -0.08 10.81
N GLY A 99 5.41 -1.01 10.76
CA GLY A 99 5.20 -2.40 10.33
C GLY A 99 5.28 -2.60 8.81
N PRO A 100 5.07 -3.83 8.34
CA PRO A 100 5.28 -4.21 6.93
C PRO A 100 4.32 -3.48 6.00
N CYS A 101 4.83 -3.06 4.84
CA CYS A 101 4.10 -2.30 3.83
C CYS A 101 3.54 -3.16 2.68
N ALA A 102 3.97 -4.42 2.58
CA ALA A 102 3.61 -5.28 1.47
C ALA A 102 2.16 -5.75 1.54
N GLY A 103 1.48 -5.75 0.38
CA GLY A 103 0.13 -6.32 0.21
C GLY A 103 -1.01 -5.52 0.84
N ILE A 104 -0.78 -4.29 1.29
CA ILE A 104 -1.80 -3.41 1.89
C ILE A 104 -1.69 -1.98 1.34
N SER A 105 -2.78 -1.21 1.40
CA SER A 105 -2.74 0.21 1.07
C SER A 105 -1.97 1.01 2.12
N ARG A 106 -1.47 2.19 1.76
CA ARG A 106 -0.83 3.11 2.72
C ARG A 106 -1.81 3.51 3.83
N LEU A 107 -3.10 3.65 3.52
CA LEU A 107 -4.15 3.99 4.50
C LEU A 107 -4.37 2.87 5.50
N ASP A 108 -4.40 1.61 5.06
CA ASP A 108 -4.53 0.46 5.96
C ASP A 108 -3.29 0.31 6.84
N ARG A 109 -2.10 0.55 6.26
CA ARG A 109 -0.85 0.59 7.04
C ARG A 109 -0.89 1.67 8.12
N TRP A 110 -1.34 2.87 7.78
CA TRP A 110 -1.47 3.99 8.71
C TRP A 110 -2.40 3.63 9.88
N ARG A 111 -3.61 3.13 9.58
CA ARG A 111 -4.58 2.70 10.60
C ARG A 111 -4.05 1.59 11.50
N ARG A 112 -3.28 0.66 10.94
CA ARG A 112 -2.65 -0.41 11.74
C ARG A 112 -1.58 0.16 12.68
N ALA A 113 -0.74 1.08 12.19
CA ALA A 113 0.27 1.73 13.00
C ALA A 113 -0.34 2.53 14.16
N GLU A 114 -1.43 3.26 13.91
CA GLU A 114 -2.21 3.96 14.93
C GLU A 114 -2.76 2.98 15.99
N LYS A 115 -3.41 1.88 15.57
CA LYS A 115 -3.91 0.84 16.48
C LYS A 115 -2.81 0.20 17.34
N LEU A 116 -1.58 0.17 16.83
CA LEU A 116 -0.39 -0.33 17.55
C LEU A 116 0.27 0.74 18.44
N GLY A 117 -0.32 1.95 18.54
CA GLY A 117 0.21 3.05 19.34
C GLY A 117 1.53 3.61 18.82
N LYS A 118 1.79 3.51 17.50
CA LYS A 118 3.04 3.99 16.89
C LYS A 118 3.01 5.47 16.53
N ASN A 119 1.88 6.15 16.72
CA ASN A 119 1.68 7.57 16.43
C ASN A 119 2.19 7.96 15.02
N PRO A 120 1.65 7.35 13.94
CA PRO A 120 1.99 7.78 12.59
C PRO A 120 1.58 9.25 12.36
N PRO A 121 2.26 10.02 11.50
CA PRO A 121 1.96 11.44 11.31
C PRO A 121 0.55 11.66 10.73
N GLU A 122 -0.18 12.65 11.23
CA GLU A 122 -1.54 12.98 10.80
C GLU A 122 -1.57 13.52 9.36
N GLU A 123 -0.52 14.23 8.96
CA GLU A 123 -0.33 14.76 7.61
C GLU A 123 -0.33 13.65 6.55
N VAL A 124 0.18 12.46 6.89
CA VAL A 124 0.10 11.29 6.00
C VAL A 124 -1.37 10.90 5.79
N LEU A 125 -2.17 10.92 6.85
CA LEU A 125 -3.60 10.61 6.78
C LEU A 125 -4.35 11.66 5.95
N ASP A 126 -4.04 12.95 6.13
CA ASP A 126 -4.61 14.05 5.34
C ASP A 126 -4.40 13.83 3.84
N ILE A 127 -3.17 13.49 3.43
CA ILE A 127 -2.83 13.21 2.03
C ILE A 127 -3.63 12.00 1.52
N LEU A 128 -3.68 10.91 2.29
CA LEU A 128 -4.33 9.66 1.88
C LEU A 128 -5.85 9.78 1.78
N ASN A 129 -6.47 10.67 2.55
CA ASN A 129 -7.90 10.97 2.45
C ASN A 129 -8.23 12.06 1.41
N SER A 130 -7.22 12.75 0.87
CA SER A 130 -7.40 13.73 -0.19
C SER A 130 -7.68 13.05 -1.54
N PRO A 131 -8.17 13.79 -2.57
CA PRO A 131 -8.31 13.25 -3.92
C PRO A 131 -7.02 12.66 -4.49
N VAL A 132 -5.84 13.14 -4.06
CA VAL A 132 -4.53 12.60 -4.45
C VAL A 132 -4.35 11.16 -3.96
N GLY A 133 -4.80 10.85 -2.73
CA GLY A 133 -4.66 9.52 -2.12
C GLY A 133 -5.43 8.41 -2.84
N ASN A 134 -6.38 8.76 -3.72
CA ASN A 134 -7.15 7.80 -4.50
C ASN A 134 -6.41 7.27 -5.73
N PHE A 135 -5.36 7.95 -6.19
CA PHE A 135 -4.56 7.49 -7.32
C PHE A 135 -3.60 6.39 -6.87
N ASP A 136 -3.44 5.34 -7.67
CA ASP A 136 -2.70 4.14 -7.27
C ASP A 136 -1.27 4.43 -6.80
N GLN A 137 -0.57 5.36 -7.45
CA GLN A 137 0.78 5.79 -7.07
C GLN A 137 0.87 6.35 -5.64
N TYR A 138 -0.21 6.95 -5.13
CA TYR A 138 -0.31 7.52 -3.78
C TYR A 138 -1.02 6.59 -2.80
N LYS A 139 -1.93 5.75 -3.29
CA LYS A 139 -2.65 4.77 -2.51
C LYS A 139 -1.78 3.61 -2.04
N TYR A 140 -0.85 3.15 -2.88
CA TYR A 140 -0.04 1.97 -2.64
C TYR A 140 1.45 2.28 -2.59
N SER A 141 2.16 1.59 -1.70
CA SER A 141 3.61 1.69 -1.62
C SER A 141 4.27 1.13 -2.87
N PHE A 142 5.33 1.79 -3.34
CA PHE A 142 6.20 1.24 -4.39
C PHE A 142 6.90 -0.06 -3.96
N LEU A 143 7.01 -0.31 -2.66
CA LEU A 143 7.60 -1.53 -2.08
C LEU A 143 6.59 -2.67 -1.95
N GLY A 144 5.31 -2.42 -2.18
CA GLY A 144 4.27 -3.43 -2.15
C GLY A 144 4.15 -4.12 -3.50
N VAL A 145 4.27 -5.45 -3.52
CA VAL A 145 3.83 -6.23 -4.68
C VAL A 145 2.32 -6.08 -4.77
N TYR A 146 1.83 -5.51 -5.87
CA TYR A 146 0.40 -5.41 -6.16
C TYR A 146 -0.20 -6.82 -6.28
N PRO A 147 -1.37 -7.11 -5.68
CA PRO A 147 -2.10 -8.34 -5.94
C PRO A 147 -2.67 -8.40 -7.36
#